data_AF-A0A7C5UHS4-F1
#
_entry.id   AF-A0A7C5UHS4-F1
#
_cell.length_a   1.000
_cell.length_b   1.000
_cell.length_c   1.000
_cell.angle_alpha   90.00
_cell.angle_beta   90.00
_cell.angle_gamma   90.00
#
_symmetry.space_group_name_H-M   'P 1'
#
loop_
_entity.id
_entity.type
_entity.pdbx_description
1 polymer ?
#
loop_
_entity_poly.entity_id
_entity_poly.type
_entity_poly.pdbx_seq_one_letter_code
_entity_poly.pdbx_strand_id
1 'polypeptide(L)'
;MGLFFLGSGLTDPPLSLAAHLLLYGAYGLKFPAALNGPQFLDPLPVYSGLTISEGVAYVSEGLGLGIEVNEGRLLQVSTEVFSVP
;
A
#
# COMPACT_ATOMS: atom_id res chain seq x y z
N MET A 1 -22.91 20.77 10.63
CA MET A 1 -21.69 20.13 11.20
C MET A 1 -21.30 18.99 10.28
N GLY A 2 -20.01 18.85 9.95
CA GLY A 2 -19.51 17.79 9.06
C GLY A 2 -18.91 16.60 9.83
N LEU A 3 -18.79 15.45 9.17
CA LEU A 3 -18.09 14.27 9.71
C LEU A 3 -16.58 14.40 9.48
N PHE A 4 -15.80 13.84 10.40
CA PHE A 4 -14.35 13.69 10.23
C PHE A 4 -14.01 12.41 9.46
N PHE A 5 -12.93 12.45 8.70
CA PHE A 5 -12.37 11.32 7.98
C PHE A 5 -10.96 11.05 8.51
N LEU A 6 -10.73 9.82 8.98
CA LEU A 6 -9.43 9.33 9.44
C LEU A 6 -9.02 8.15 8.56
N GLY A 7 -7.81 8.19 8.01
CA GLY A 7 -7.27 7.08 7.23
C GLY A 7 -6.77 5.95 8.13
N SER A 8 -7.16 4.71 7.84
CA SER A 8 -6.72 3.52 8.55
C SER A 8 -6.30 2.47 7.54
N GLY A 9 -5.05 2.03 7.64
CA GLY A 9 -4.49 0.94 6.84
C GLY A 9 -3.79 -0.06 7.76
N LEU A 10 -4.50 -0.50 8.81
CA LEU A 10 -3.90 -1.28 9.89
C LEU A 10 -3.55 -2.69 9.39
N THR A 11 -2.27 -3.04 9.41
CA THR A 11 -1.77 -4.36 8.95
C THR A 11 -2.02 -4.62 7.46
N ASP A 12 -2.18 -3.57 6.66
CA ASP A 12 -2.40 -3.72 5.22
C ASP A 12 -1.14 -4.14 4.47
N PRO A 13 -1.25 -5.03 3.47
CA PRO A 13 -0.14 -5.40 2.61
C PRO A 13 0.26 -4.24 1.68
N PRO A 14 1.46 -4.29 1.08
CA PRO A 14 1.98 -3.22 0.22
C PRO A 14 1.02 -2.76 -0.90
N LEU A 15 0.27 -3.68 -1.51
CA LEU A 15 -0.72 -3.37 -2.54
C LEU A 15 -1.84 -2.45 -2.02
N SER A 16 -2.39 -2.79 -0.85
CA SER A 16 -3.43 -2.00 -0.18
C SER A 16 -2.88 -0.67 0.32
N LEU A 17 -1.64 -0.66 0.86
CA LEU A 17 -0.95 0.56 1.26
C LEU A 17 -0.80 1.55 0.10
N ALA A 18 -0.41 1.11 -1.10
CA ALA A 18 -0.31 1.98 -2.27
C ALA A 18 -1.66 2.66 -2.62
N ALA A 19 -2.75 1.89 -2.57
CA ALA A 19 -4.10 2.42 -2.79
C ALA A 19 -4.50 3.44 -1.72
N HIS A 20 -4.20 3.17 -0.45
CA HIS A 20 -4.43 4.11 0.65
C HIS A 20 -3.67 5.42 0.45
N LEU A 21 -2.41 5.38 0.05
CA LEU A 21 -1.61 6.58 -0.17
C LEU A 21 -2.18 7.47 -1.27
N LEU A 22 -2.66 6.87 -2.37
CA LEU A 22 -3.34 7.62 -3.42
C LEU A 22 -4.65 8.25 -2.93
N LEU A 23 -5.51 7.47 -2.27
CA LEU A 23 -6.78 7.96 -1.77
C LEU A 23 -6.59 9.07 -0.73
N TYR A 24 -5.76 8.82 0.27
CA TYR A 24 -5.55 9.74 1.39
C TYR A 24 -4.76 10.99 0.97
N GLY A 25 -3.80 10.83 0.05
CA GLY A 25 -3.06 11.94 -0.55
C GLY A 25 -3.96 12.84 -1.37
N ALA A 26 -4.84 12.28 -2.20
CA ALA A 26 -5.77 13.03 -3.03
C ALA A 26 -6.79 13.85 -2.20
N TYR A 27 -7.20 13.32 -1.04
CA TYR A 27 -8.11 14.02 -0.12
C TYR A 27 -7.41 15.00 0.83
N GLY A 28 -6.07 15.05 0.81
CA GLY A 28 -5.30 15.95 1.68
C GLY A 28 -5.63 15.73 3.16
N LEU A 29 -5.49 14.48 3.65
CA LEU A 29 -5.83 14.14 5.03
C LEU A 29 -5.26 15.15 6.04
N LYS A 30 -6.14 15.68 6.89
CA LYS A 30 -5.79 16.66 7.92
C LYS A 30 -4.96 16.05 9.07
N PHE A 31 -5.17 14.76 9.34
CA PHE A 31 -4.52 14.04 10.43
C PHE A 31 -3.76 12.83 9.87
N PRO A 32 -2.65 12.41 10.51
CA PRO A 32 -1.91 11.23 10.10
C PRO A 32 -2.80 9.98 10.01
N ALA A 33 -2.58 9.17 8.97
CA ALA A 33 -3.24 7.89 8.81
C ALA A 33 -2.51 6.78 9.58
N ALA A 34 -3.26 5.78 10.06
CA ALA A 34 -2.70 4.61 10.73
C ALA A 34 -2.21 3.58 9.70
N LEU A 35 -1.01 3.80 9.13
CA LEU A 35 -0.41 2.98 8.06
C LEU A 35 0.73 2.08 8.56
N ASN A 36 0.41 1.16 9.48
CA ASN A 36 1.43 0.38 10.20
C ASN A 36 1.80 -0.96 9.55
N GLY A 37 1.16 -1.38 8.45
CA GLY A 37 1.44 -2.64 7.77
C GLY A 37 2.92 -2.99 7.61
N PRO A 38 3.77 -2.07 7.09
CA PRO A 38 5.21 -2.29 6.94
C PRO A 38 6.00 -2.56 8.24
N GLN A 39 5.42 -2.29 9.41
CA GLN A 39 6.04 -2.56 10.72
C GLN A 39 5.75 -3.97 11.23
N PHE A 40 4.65 -4.59 10.76
CA PHE A 40 4.13 -5.85 11.31
C PHE A 40 4.13 -7.00 10.32
N LEU A 41 4.13 -6.72 9.01
CA LEU A 41 4.21 -7.73 7.98
C LEU A 41 5.67 -7.95 7.59
N ASP A 42 6.07 -9.22 7.51
CA ASP A 42 7.36 -9.56 6.90
C ASP A 42 7.41 -8.99 5.48
N PRO A 43 8.54 -8.39 5.06
CA PRO A 43 8.65 -7.81 3.75
C PRO A 43 8.55 -8.92 2.71
N LEU A 44 7.40 -9.04 2.06
CA LEU A 44 7.27 -9.77 0.79
C LEU A 44 7.88 -8.86 -0.28
N PRO A 45 9.05 -9.18 -0.82
CA PRO A 45 9.76 -8.30 -1.72
C PRO A 45 9.21 -8.45 -3.16
N VAL A 46 7.89 -8.65 -3.25
CA VAL A 46 7.12 -8.85 -4.48
C VAL A 46 6.64 -7.52 -5.05
N TYR A 47 6.67 -6.44 -4.27
CA TYR A 47 6.29 -5.09 -4.72
C TYR A 47 7.47 -4.12 -4.63
N SER A 48 7.55 -3.17 -5.57
CA SER A 48 8.47 -2.02 -5.56
C SER A 48 7.71 -0.71 -5.80
N GLY A 49 8.35 0.43 -5.51
CA GLY A 49 7.78 1.78 -5.75
C GLY A 49 7.22 2.48 -4.51
N LEU A 50 7.09 1.79 -3.36
CA LEU A 50 6.76 2.41 -2.09
C LEU A 50 8.00 3.02 -1.43
N THR A 51 7.89 4.28 -0.98
CA THR A 51 8.93 4.97 -0.21
C THR A 51 8.40 5.28 1.18
N ILE A 52 9.13 4.83 2.21
CA ILE A 52 8.83 5.11 3.62
C ILE A 52 10.13 5.55 4.29
N SER A 53 10.12 6.71 4.94
CA SER A 53 11.28 7.27 5.64
C SER A 53 10.82 8.13 6.81
N GLU A 54 11.51 8.04 7.94
CA GLU A 54 11.27 8.90 9.12
C GLU A 54 9.78 8.93 9.57
N GLY A 55 9.10 7.79 9.50
CA GLY A 55 7.68 7.67 9.87
C GLY A 55 6.70 8.28 8.85
N VAL A 56 7.17 8.65 7.66
CA VAL A 56 6.36 9.18 6.56
C VAL A 56 6.32 8.17 5.41
N ALA A 57 5.11 7.87 4.93
CA ALA A 57 4.90 7.11 3.70
C ALA A 57 4.52 8.09 2.57
N TYR A 58 5.23 8.00 1.45
CA TYR A 58 5.09 8.92 0.32
C TYR A 58 4.15 8.33 -0.73
N VAL A 59 3.28 9.17 -1.30
CA VAL A 59 2.42 8.76 -2.41
C VAL A 59 3.29 8.37 -3.60
N SER A 60 3.11 7.15 -4.10
CA SER A 60 3.85 6.65 -5.25
C SER A 60 3.56 7.46 -6.52
N GLU A 61 4.59 7.67 -7.33
CA GLU A 61 4.47 8.35 -8.62
C GLU A 61 4.20 7.36 -9.76
N GLY A 62 3.61 7.84 -10.86
CA GLY A 62 3.34 7.04 -12.06
C GLY A 62 1.87 6.71 -12.29
N LEU A 63 1.61 5.81 -13.24
CA LEU A 63 0.24 5.41 -13.61
C LEU A 63 -0.32 4.37 -12.65
N GLY A 64 -1.64 4.39 -12.47
CA GLY A 64 -2.34 3.43 -11.61
C GLY A 64 -1.92 3.57 -10.15
N LEU A 65 -1.49 2.47 -9.52
CA LEU A 65 -1.06 2.46 -8.12
C LEU A 65 0.38 2.95 -7.90
N GLY A 66 1.15 3.21 -8.96
CA GLY A 66 2.56 3.65 -8.84
C GLY A 66 3.49 2.60 -8.22
N ILE A 67 3.10 1.32 -8.24
CA ILE A 67 3.91 0.20 -7.78
C ILE A 67 4.03 -0.86 -8.87
N GLU A 68 5.11 -1.62 -8.84
CA GLU A 68 5.33 -2.76 -9.74
C GLU A 68 5.33 -4.07 -8.98
N VAL A 69 4.86 -5.13 -9.64
CA VAL A 69 4.85 -6.49 -9.10
C VAL A 69 5.96 -7.32 -9.74
N ASN A 70 6.79 -7.94 -8.91
CA ASN A 70 7.73 -8.95 -9.37
C ASN A 70 7.01 -10.29 -9.52
N GLU A 71 6.52 -10.59 -10.72
CA GLU A 71 5.78 -11.82 -10.99
C GLU A 71 6.57 -13.09 -10.69
N GLY A 72 7.88 -13.10 -10.96
CA GLY A 72 8.73 -14.26 -10.67
C GLY A 72 8.78 -14.60 -9.17
N ARG A 73 8.87 -13.58 -8.30
CA ARG A 73 8.79 -13.76 -6.84
C ARG A 73 7.39 -14.10 -6.39
N LEU A 74 6.37 -13.48 -6.99
CA LEU A 74 4.97 -13.77 -6.67
C LEU A 74 4.64 -15.25 -6.92
N LEU A 75 5.10 -15.81 -8.03
CA LEU A 75 4.92 -17.23 -8.36
C LEU A 75 5.61 -18.17 -7.37
N GLN A 76 6.72 -17.76 -6.74
CA GLN A 76 7.42 -18.56 -5.74
C GLN A 76 6.69 -18.64 -4.39
N VAL A 77 5.91 -17.60 -4.06
CA VAL A 77 5.21 -17.49 -2.77
C VAL A 77 3.71 -17.78 -2.88
N SER A 78 3.16 -17.83 -4.08
CA SER A 78 1.75 -18.15 -4.28
C SER A 78 1.48 -19.62 -3.99
N THR A 79 0.53 -19.89 -3.10
CA THR A 79 0.08 -21.25 -2.79
C THR A 79 -1.05 -21.72 -3.70
N GLU A 80 -1.67 -20.81 -4.44
CA GLU A 80 -2.82 -21.09 -5.31
C GLU A 80 -2.63 -20.42 -6.67
N VAL A 81 -3.09 -21.09 -7.73
CA VAL A 81 -3.13 -20.57 -9.09
C VAL A 81 -4.59 -20.51 -9.51
N PHE A 82 -5.12 -19.30 -9.67
CA PHE A 82 -6.47 -19.08 -10.16
C PHE A 82 -6.44 -19.04 -11.69
N SER A 83 -7.28 -19.86 -12.33
CA SER A 83 -7.53 -19.73 -13.77
C SER A 83 -8.59 -18.66 -13.97
N VAL A 84 -8.27 -17.64 -14.77
CA VAL A 84 -9.28 -16.67 -15.23
C VAL A 84 -9.93 -17.28 -16.48
N PRO A 85 -11.28 -17.28 -16.61
CA PRO A 85 -11.97 -17.76 -17.80
C PRO A 85 -11.59 -17.00 -19.07
#